data_AF-A0A963JD10-F1
#
_entry.id   AF-A0A963JD10-F1
#
_cell.length_a   1.000
_cell.length_b   1.000
_cell.length_c   1.000
_cell.angle_alpha   90.00
_cell.angle_beta   90.00
_cell.angle_gamma   90.00
#
_symmetry.space_group_name_H-M   'P 1'
#
loop_
_entity.id
_entity.type
_entity.pdbx_description
1 polymer ?
#
loop_
_entity_poly.entity_id
_entity_poly.type
_entity_poly.pdbx_seq_one_letter_code
_entity_poly.pdbx_strand_id
1 'polypeptide(L)' 'GKGLGSPGKTPVLKGRVQRWLVQKREVLAFVQAKPAEGGAGALVVLLIQARRH' A
#
# COMPACT_ATOMS: atom_id res chain seq x y z
N GLY A 1 -6.05 4.54 1.98
CA GLY A 1 -7.44 4.74 2.45
C GLY A 1 -8.45 4.10 1.51
N LYS A 2 -9.68 3.83 1.98
CA LYS A 2 -10.75 3.15 1.20
C LYS A 2 -11.43 4.04 0.15
N GLY A 3 -11.13 5.35 0.13
CA GLY A 3 -11.72 6.30 -0.82
C GLY A 3 -12.99 7.00 -0.34
N LEU A 4 -13.46 6.75 0.88
CA LEU A 4 -14.73 7.30 1.37
C LEU A 4 -14.80 8.83 1.41
N GLY A 5 -13.66 9.51 1.53
CA GLY A 5 -13.57 10.99 1.54
C GLY A 5 -13.27 11.63 0.18
N SER A 6 -13.20 10.85 -0.90
CA SER A 6 -12.97 11.38 -2.25
C SER A 6 -14.29 11.58 -3.01
N PRO A 7 -14.30 12.35 -4.11
CA PRO A 7 -15.44 12.41 -5.02
C PRO A 7 -15.89 11.02 -5.46
N GLY A 8 -17.20 10.77 -5.37
CA GLY A 8 -17.79 9.47 -5.69
C GLY A 8 -17.41 8.33 -4.74
N LYS A 9 -16.78 8.61 -3.59
CA LYS A 9 -16.35 7.61 -2.59
C LYS A 9 -15.38 6.56 -3.18
N THR A 10 -14.55 6.96 -4.14
CA THR A 10 -13.66 6.06 -4.89
C THR A 10 -12.21 6.09 -4.40
N PRO A 11 -11.47 4.97 -4.41
CA PRO A 11 -10.09 4.94 -3.94
C PRO A 11 -9.09 5.50 -4.97
N VAL A 12 -9.08 6.81 -5.17
CA VAL A 12 -8.31 7.53 -6.21
C VAL A 12 -6.78 7.34 -6.14
N LEU A 13 -6.23 6.98 -4.98
CA LEU A 13 -4.79 6.74 -4.81
C LEU A 13 -4.40 5.26 -4.92
N LYS A 14 -5.34 4.31 -4.83
CA LYS A 14 -5.01 2.88 -4.67
C LYS A 14 -4.18 2.34 -5.84
N GLY A 15 -4.62 2.58 -7.08
CA GLY A 15 -3.89 2.13 -8.27
C GLY A 15 -2.54 2.84 -8.44
N ARG A 16 -2.43 4.12 -8.08
CA ARG A 16 -1.17 4.88 -8.15
C ARG A 16 -0.14 4.32 -7.17
N VAL A 17 -0.55 4.09 -5.93
CA VAL A 17 0.32 3.53 -4.88
C VAL A 17 0.79 2.13 -5.27
N GLN A 18 -0.08 1.26 -5.78
CA GLN A 18 0.32 -0.07 -6.26
C GLN A 18 1.37 0.02 -7.37
N ARG A 19 1.17 0.90 -8.36
CA ARG A 19 2.15 1.13 -9.44
C ARG A 19 3.48 1.65 -8.91
N TRP A 20 3.47 2.58 -7.96
CA TRP A 20 4.69 3.09 -7.34
C TRP A 20 5.44 2.00 -6.58
N LEU A 21 4.75 1.16 -5.80
CA LEU A 21 5.40 0.09 -5.02
C LEU A 21 6.10 -0.92 -5.93
N VAL A 22 5.50 -1.28 -7.08
CA VAL A 22 6.14 -2.15 -8.09
C VAL A 22 7.44 -1.55 -8.64
N GLN A 23 7.55 -0.22 -8.67
CA GLN A 23 8.73 0.49 -9.19
C GLN A 23 9.84 0.66 -8.14
N LYS A 24 9.57 0.42 -6.85
CA LYS A 24 10.55 0.61 -5.77
C LYS A 24 11.38 -0.66 -5.58
N ARG A 25 12.70 -0.54 -5.78
CA ARG A 25 13.65 -1.67 -5.66
C ARG A 25 13.73 -2.22 -4.24
N GLU A 26 13.44 -1.39 -3.25
CA GLU A 26 13.43 -1.74 -1.84
C GLU A 26 12.21 -2.57 -1.44
N VAL A 27 11.17 -2.63 -2.28
CA VAL A 27 9.94 -3.37 -2.01
C VAL A 27 10.05 -4.78 -2.57
N LEU A 28 9.99 -5.78 -1.69
CA LEU A 28 10.01 -7.20 -2.07
C LEU A 28 8.61 -7.73 -2.37
N ALA A 29 7.61 -7.31 -1.56
CA ALA A 29 6.21 -7.70 -1.74
C ALA A 29 5.29 -6.70 -1.04
N PHE A 30 4.01 -6.67 -1.42
CA PHE A 30 2.97 -5.98 -0.67
C PHE A 30 1.63 -6.71 -0.79
N VAL A 31 0.83 -6.66 0.26
CA VAL A 31 -0.50 -7.28 0.34
C VAL A 31 -1.49 -6.35 1.02
N GLN A 32 -2.79 -6.61 0.86
CA GLN A 32 -3.81 -5.92 1.65
C GLN A 32 -3.63 -6.23 3.14
N ALA A 33 -3.72 -5.21 3.99
CA ALA A 33 -3.69 -5.40 5.43
C ALA A 33 -4.92 -6.18 5.93
N LYS A 34 -4.82 -6.77 7.13
CA LYS A 34 -5.98 -7.42 7.77
C LYS A 34 -7.07 -6.38 8.08
N PRO A 35 -8.34 -6.79 8.28
CA PRO A 35 -9.42 -5.85 8.65
C PRO A 35 -9.09 -4.98 9.86
N ALA A 36 -8.50 -5.58 10.90
CA ALA A 36 -8.08 -4.87 12.13
C ALA A 36 -6.95 -3.84 11.92
N GLU A 37 -6.22 -3.94 10.80
CA GLU A 37 -5.08 -3.07 10.45
C GLU A 37 -5.45 -2.07 9.34
N GLY A 38 -6.74 -1.92 9.02
CA GLY A 38 -7.25 -0.98 8.02
C GLY A 38 -7.79 -1.63 6.73
N GLY A 39 -7.65 -2.95 6.57
CA GLY A 39 -8.24 -3.73 5.48
C GLY A 39 -7.90 -3.18 4.09
N ALA A 40 -8.91 -3.12 3.20
CA ALA A 40 -8.77 -2.58 1.85
C ALA A 40 -8.27 -1.12 1.74
N GLY A 41 -8.17 -0.41 2.87
CA GLY A 41 -7.63 0.93 2.95
C GLY A 41 -6.13 1.00 3.23
N ALA A 42 -5.48 -0.12 3.56
CA ALA A 42 -4.08 -0.19 3.96
C ALA A 42 -3.36 -1.38 3.29
N LEU A 43 -2.02 -1.31 3.25
CA LEU A 43 -1.15 -2.36 2.72
C LEU A 43 -0.09 -2.70 3.75
N VAL A 44 0.26 -3.99 3.85
CA VAL A 44 1.51 -4.43 4.48
C VAL A 44 2.55 -4.54 3.38
N VAL A 45 3.72 -3.95 3.59
CA VAL A 45 4.82 -3.91 2.62
C VAL A 45 6.04 -4.60 3.23
N LEU A 46 6.55 -5.62 2.54
CA LEU A 46 7.82 -6.25 2.87
C LEU A 46 8.94 -5.49 2.16
N LEU A 47 9.86 -4.96 2.94
CA LEU A 47 11.02 -4.23 2.45
C LEU A 47 12.27 -5.12 2.52
N ILE A 48 13.22 -4.87 1.63
CA ILE A 48 14.57 -5.39 1.78
C ILE A 48 15.16 -4.87 3.09
N GLN A 49 15.80 -5.75 3.86
CA GLN A 49 16.48 -5.34 5.07
C GLN A 49 17.64 -4.43 4.69
N ALA A 50 17.62 -3.17 5.17
CA ALA A 50 18.79 -2.31 5.08
C ALA A 50 19.94 -2.97 5.85
N ARG A 51 21.12 -3.09 5.22
CA ARG A 51 22.32 -3.54 5.93
C ARG A 51 22.56 -2.61 7.11
N ARG A 52 22.54 -3.17 8.33
CA ARG A 52 23.01 -2.47 9.52
C ARG A 52 24.53 -2.41 9.41
N HIS A 53 25.07 -1.19 9.36
CA HIS A 53 26.49 -0.92 9.55
C HIS A 53 26.77 -0.76 11.03
#